data_AF-A0A7C1CVH3-F1
#
_entry.id   AF-A0A7C1CVH3-F1
#
_cell.length_a   1.000
_cell.length_b   1.000
_cell.length_c   1.000
_cell.angle_alpha   90.00
_cell.angle_beta   90.00
_cell.angle_gamma   90.00
#
_symmetry.space_group_name_H-M   'P 1'
#
loop_
_entity.id
_entity.type
_entity.pdbx_description
1 polymer ?
#
loop_
_entity_poly.entity_id
_entity_poly.type
_entity_poly.pdbx_seq_one_letter_code
_entity_poly.pdbx_strand_id
1 'polypeptide(L)'
;MKNPALKVAFLYILFGILWILLSDMVVDWMFVERSTSTHAQTYKGWAFVLFSGLLFYFLIYREFKEKNKTQLELAKQKDFSDAVLDTAGVFVAVFDSEGRIVFTNETFEETLALKSEDIAGKACSEVFANPDLAYWIKNTSSKLADDEVENFYEAD
;
A
#
# COMPACT_ATOMS: atom_id res chain seq x y z
N MET A 1 -11.86 9.31 -6.14
CA MET A 1 -11.39 7.94 -6.48
C MET A 1 -11.19 7.80 -7.99
N LYS A 2 -9.99 8.12 -8.52
CA LYS A 2 -9.66 7.84 -9.93
C LYS A 2 -9.01 6.46 -9.96
N ASN A 3 -9.77 5.42 -10.33
CA ASN A 3 -9.27 4.05 -10.37
C ASN A 3 -8.21 3.94 -11.49
N PRO A 4 -6.91 3.81 -11.17
CA PRO A 4 -5.82 3.91 -12.14
C PRO A 4 -5.96 2.86 -13.25
N ALA A 5 -6.44 1.66 -12.91
CA ALA A 5 -6.75 0.58 -13.85
C ALA A 5 -7.76 1.00 -14.92
N LEU A 6 -8.79 1.78 -14.55
CA LEU A 6 -9.86 2.20 -15.47
C LEU A 6 -9.36 3.26 -16.46
N LYS A 7 -8.50 4.17 -16.00
CA LYS A 7 -7.83 5.15 -16.88
C LYS A 7 -6.93 4.47 -17.90
N VAL A 8 -6.22 3.44 -17.46
CA VAL A 8 -5.31 2.66 -18.30
C VAL A 8 -6.08 1.84 -19.34
N ALA A 9 -7.15 1.15 -18.94
CA ALA A 9 -8.01 0.41 -19.87
C ALA A 9 -8.65 1.32 -20.91
N PHE A 10 -9.12 2.51 -20.51
CA PHE A 10 -9.73 3.48 -21.43
C PHE A 10 -8.74 4.00 -22.49
N LEU A 11 -7.51 4.34 -22.08
CA LEU A 11 -6.44 4.75 -23.00
C LEU A 11 -6.08 3.64 -23.98
N TYR A 12 -6.03 2.39 -23.51
CA TYR A 12 -5.77 1.23 -24.36
C TYR A 12 -6.87 1.05 -25.42
N ILE A 13 -8.14 1.13 -25.02
CA ILE A 13 -9.29 0.98 -25.94
C ILE A 13 -9.27 2.09 -27.00
N LEU A 14 -9.07 3.35 -26.60
CA LEU A 14 -8.98 4.48 -27.53
C LEU A 14 -7.84 4.31 -28.54
N PHE A 15 -6.67 3.93 -28.04
CA PHE A 15 -5.50 3.70 -28.89
C PHE A 15 -5.72 2.53 -29.86
N GLY A 16 -6.33 1.44 -29.38
CA GLY A 16 -6.67 0.28 -30.20
C GLY A 16 -7.66 0.61 -31.31
N ILE A 17 -8.73 1.36 -31.00
CA ILE A 17 -9.71 1.83 -32.00
C ILE A 17 -9.03 2.70 -33.05
N LEU A 18 -8.24 3.68 -32.61
CA LEU A 18 -7.51 4.58 -33.50
C LEU A 18 -6.54 3.81 -34.41
N TRP A 19 -5.84 2.84 -33.85
CA TRP A 19 -4.89 1.99 -34.58
C TRP A 19 -5.58 1.13 -35.65
N ILE A 20 -6.71 0.49 -35.33
CA ILE A 20 -7.46 -0.34 -36.27
C ILE A 20 -7.85 0.49 -37.50
N LEU A 21 -8.49 1.64 -37.27
CA LEU A 21 -8.97 2.55 -38.32
C LEU A 21 -7.82 3.10 -39.17
N LEU A 22 -6.77 3.62 -38.54
CA LEU A 22 -5.67 4.27 -39.25
C LEU A 22 -4.84 3.25 -40.03
N SER A 23 -4.68 2.05 -39.48
CA SER A 23 -3.95 0.98 -40.15
C SER A 23 -4.74 0.36 -41.30
N ASP A 24 -6.08 0.28 -41.24
CA ASP A 24 -6.90 -0.17 -42.39
C ASP A 24 -6.73 0.82 -43.55
N MET A 25 -6.78 2.12 -43.24
CA MET A 25 -6.61 3.18 -44.23
C MET A 25 -5.23 3.16 -44.91
N VAL A 26 -4.16 2.87 -44.16
CA VAL A 26 -2.79 2.76 -44.70
C VAL A 26 -2.61 1.51 -45.56
N VAL A 27 -3.16 0.36 -45.15
CA VAL A 27 -3.05 -0.89 -45.92
C VAL A 27 -3.79 -0.78 -47.24
N ASP A 28 -5.00 -0.22 -47.24
CA ASP A 28 -5.81 -0.03 -48.45
C ASP A 28 -5.17 0.98 -49.42
N TRP A 29 -4.52 2.02 -48.88
CA TRP A 29 -3.81 3.01 -49.68
C TRP A 29 -2.49 2.48 -50.27
N MET A 30 -1.74 1.67 -49.53
CA MET A 30 -0.44 1.16 -49.97
C MET A 30 -0.52 -0.07 -50.89
N PHE A 31 -1.59 -0.87 -50.83
CA PHE A 31 -1.70 -2.15 -51.53
C PHE A 31 -2.96 -2.26 -52.40
N VAL A 32 -3.18 -1.27 -53.26
CA VAL A 32 -4.32 -1.14 -54.20
C VAL A 32 -4.47 -2.34 -55.18
N GLU A 33 -3.49 -3.24 -55.27
CA GLU A 33 -3.48 -4.37 -56.20
C GLU A 33 -4.02 -5.68 -55.58
N ARG A 34 -5.18 -6.13 -56.10
CA ARG A 34 -6.11 -7.14 -55.54
C ARG A 34 -5.57 -8.54 -55.23
N SER A 35 -4.29 -8.86 -55.46
CA SER A 35 -3.74 -10.21 -55.22
C SER A 35 -2.67 -10.30 -54.11
N THR A 36 -2.21 -9.16 -53.57
CA THR A 36 -1.12 -9.12 -52.57
C THR A 36 -1.59 -8.78 -51.14
N SER A 37 -2.88 -8.46 -50.94
CA SER A 37 -3.43 -7.99 -49.65
C SER A 37 -3.36 -9.02 -48.50
N THR A 38 -3.21 -10.32 -48.79
CA THR A 38 -3.29 -11.36 -47.76
C THR A 38 -2.11 -11.34 -46.78
N HIS A 39 -0.89 -11.05 -47.24
CA HIS A 39 0.29 -10.98 -46.37
C HIS A 39 0.36 -9.68 -45.56
N ALA A 40 -0.10 -8.56 -46.15
CA ALA A 40 -0.11 -7.25 -45.49
C ALA A 40 -1.01 -7.23 -44.23
N GLN A 41 -2.15 -7.94 -44.25
CA GLN A 41 -3.02 -8.05 -43.09
C GLN A 41 -2.39 -8.83 -41.92
N THR A 42 -1.60 -9.86 -42.20
CA THR A 42 -0.93 -10.66 -41.14
C THR A 42 0.16 -9.87 -40.43
N TYR A 43 1.00 -9.13 -41.17
CA TYR A 43 2.03 -8.26 -40.59
C TYR A 43 1.41 -7.15 -39.72
N LYS A 44 0.26 -6.62 -40.11
CA LYS A 44 -0.52 -5.67 -39.31
C LYS A 44 -0.97 -6.27 -37.98
N GLY A 45 -1.47 -7.51 -38.00
CA GLY A 45 -1.89 -8.21 -36.78
C GLY A 45 -0.72 -8.42 -35.82
N TRP A 46 0.44 -8.84 -36.32
CA TRP A 46 1.65 -9.00 -35.49
C TRP A 46 2.14 -7.67 -34.91
N ALA A 47 2.13 -6.59 -35.70
CA ALA A 47 2.47 -5.26 -35.20
C ALA A 47 1.53 -4.82 -34.07
N PHE A 48 0.22 -5.10 -34.18
CA PHE A 48 -0.75 -4.81 -33.14
C PHE A 48 -0.50 -5.61 -31.86
N VAL A 49 -0.24 -6.91 -31.95
CA VAL A 49 0.03 -7.77 -30.79
C VAL A 49 1.33 -7.35 -30.09
N LEU A 50 2.39 -7.03 -30.84
CA LEU A 50 3.65 -6.53 -30.28
C LEU A 50 3.46 -5.20 -29.55
N PHE A 51 2.76 -4.25 -30.19
CA PHE A 51 2.57 -2.91 -29.63
C PHE A 51 1.66 -2.94 -28.40
N SER A 52 0.55 -3.68 -28.47
CA SER A 52 -0.35 -3.87 -27.33
C SER A 52 0.32 -4.62 -26.17
N GLY A 53 1.15 -5.63 -26.46
CA GLY A 53 1.94 -6.34 -25.45
C GLY A 53 2.95 -5.44 -24.74
N LEU A 54 3.71 -4.62 -25.49
CA LEU A 54 4.64 -3.63 -24.93
C LEU A 54 3.92 -2.59 -24.06
N LEU A 55 2.77 -2.10 -24.53
CA LEU A 55 1.95 -1.14 -23.79
C LEU A 55 1.47 -1.75 -22.46
N PHE A 56 0.93 -2.97 -22.48
CA PHE A 56 0.52 -3.67 -21.26
C PHE A 56 1.68 -3.92 -20.31
N TYR A 57 2.84 -4.38 -20.82
CA TYR A 57 4.03 -4.57 -20.01
C TYR A 57 4.43 -3.27 -19.32
N PHE A 58 4.51 -2.15 -20.05
CA PHE A 58 4.90 -0.86 -19.49
C PHE A 58 3.91 -0.38 -18.42
N LEU A 59 2.60 -0.56 -18.67
CA LEU A 59 1.55 -0.18 -17.74
C LEU A 59 1.59 -0.99 -16.45
N ILE A 60 1.70 -2.32 -16.55
CA ILE A 60 1.80 -3.23 -15.41
C ILE A 60 3.09 -2.94 -14.63
N TYR A 61 4.20 -2.76 -15.33
CA TYR A 61 5.50 -2.46 -14.72
C TYR A 61 5.47 -1.15 -13.93
N ARG A 62 4.83 -0.11 -14.46
CA ARG A 62 4.70 1.18 -13.77
C ARG A 62 3.87 1.05 -12.48
N GLU A 63 2.73 0.37 -12.55
CA GLU A 63 1.84 0.18 -11.41
C GLU A 63 2.52 -0.63 -10.29
N PHE A 64 3.25 -1.70 -10.66
CA PHE A 64 4.01 -2.49 -9.69
C PHE A 64 5.15 -1.72 -9.05
N LYS A 65 5.85 -0.89 -9.82
CA LYS A 65 6.97 -0.08 -9.31
C LYS A 65 6.52 0.95 -8.28
N GLU A 66 5.38 1.60 -8.48
CA GLU A 66 4.82 2.54 -7.50
C GLU A 66 4.42 1.81 -6.22
N LYS A 67 3.69 0.69 -6.32
CA LYS A 67 3.30 -0.09 -5.14
C LYS A 67 4.50 -0.57 -4.31
N ASN A 68 5.52 -1.10 -4.98
CA ASN A 68 6.73 -1.58 -4.30
C ASN A 68 7.49 -0.45 -3.61
N LYS A 69 7.52 0.75 -4.20
CA LYS A 69 8.18 1.91 -3.57
C LYS A 69 7.46 2.34 -2.30
N THR A 70 6.13 2.45 -2.34
CA THR A 70 5.33 2.81 -1.15
C THR A 70 5.45 1.76 -0.05
N GLN A 71 5.43 0.47 -0.39
CA GLN A 71 5.62 -0.58 0.62
C GLN A 71 7.03 -0.56 1.23
N LEU A 72 8.06 -0.28 0.42
CA LEU A 72 9.43 -0.16 0.91
C LEU A 72 9.62 1.06 1.82
N GLU A 73 8.97 2.18 1.50
CA GLU A 73 8.99 3.37 2.36
C GLU A 73 8.24 3.15 3.67
N LEU A 74 7.06 2.51 3.63
CA LEU A 74 6.32 2.09 4.83
C LEU A 74 7.12 1.14 5.72
N ALA A 75 7.77 0.13 5.13
CA ALA A 75 8.63 -0.80 5.85
C ALA A 75 9.79 -0.07 6.53
N LYS A 76 10.48 0.82 5.80
CA LYS A 76 11.56 1.63 6.36
C LYS A 76 11.11 2.58 7.47
N GLN A 77 9.92 3.16 7.35
CA GLN A 77 9.39 4.04 8.40
C GLN A 77 9.08 3.26 9.66
N LYS A 78 8.52 2.05 9.53
CA LYS A 78 8.28 1.15 10.65
C LYS A 78 9.60 0.72 11.31
N ASP A 79 10.56 0.24 10.51
CA ASP A 79 11.88 -0.18 11.00
C ASP A 79 12.62 0.98 11.69
N PHE A 80 12.51 2.20 11.17
CA PHE A 80 13.10 3.39 11.78
C PHE A 80 12.39 3.77 13.09
N SER A 81 11.06 3.72 13.13
CA SER A 81 10.30 3.95 14.36
C SER A 81 10.71 2.96 15.45
N ASP A 82 10.76 1.68 15.12
CA ASP A 82 11.15 0.61 16.05
C ASP A 82 12.60 0.83 16.53
N ALA A 83 13.55 1.09 15.62
CA ALA A 83 14.95 1.33 15.96
C ALA A 83 15.19 2.60 16.81
N VAL A 84 14.42 3.67 16.60
CA VAL A 84 14.52 4.89 17.41
C VAL A 84 14.03 4.65 18.83
N LEU A 85 12.90 3.92 18.98
CA LEU A 85 12.38 3.56 20.29
C LEU A 85 13.37 2.72 21.08
N ASP A 86 14.04 1.76 20.42
CA ASP A 86 15.02 0.90 21.08
C ASP A 86 16.34 1.60 21.38
N THR A 87 16.87 2.41 20.47
CA THR A 87 18.12 3.15 20.72
C THR A 87 17.97 4.19 21.83
N ALA A 88 16.77 4.78 21.97
CA ALA A 88 16.49 5.77 23.01
C ALA A 88 16.24 5.14 24.40
N GLY A 89 16.16 3.80 24.50
CA GLY A 89 15.85 3.11 25.75
C GLY A 89 14.45 3.43 26.27
N VAL A 90 13.49 3.70 25.38
CA VAL A 90 12.14 4.12 25.75
C VAL A 90 11.25 2.89 25.93
N PHE A 91 10.61 2.79 27.09
CA PHE A 91 9.58 1.79 27.36
C PHE A 91 8.26 2.19 26.72
N VAL A 92 7.77 1.36 25.78
CA VAL A 92 6.48 1.58 25.12
C VAL A 92 5.56 0.40 25.40
N ALA A 93 4.38 0.71 25.94
CA ALA A 93 3.26 -0.21 26.05
C ALA A 93 1.99 0.50 25.55
N VAL A 94 1.20 -0.19 24.74
CA VAL A 94 -0.09 0.29 24.22
C VAL A 94 -1.20 -0.49 24.89
N PHE A 95 -2.26 0.20 25.30
CA PHE A 95 -3.42 -0.37 25.97
C PHE A 95 -4.69 -0.18 25.14
N ASP A 96 -5.65 -1.09 25.26
CA ASP A 96 -7.01 -0.92 24.72
C ASP A 96 -7.86 0.02 25.59
N SER A 97 -9.10 0.28 25.18
CA SER A 97 -10.05 1.13 25.92
C SER A 97 -10.39 0.59 27.32
N GLU A 98 -10.19 -0.70 27.56
CA GLU A 98 -10.39 -1.36 28.86
C GLU A 98 -9.09 -1.44 29.69
N GLY A 99 -7.98 -0.88 29.19
CA GLY A 99 -6.68 -0.86 29.89
C GLY A 99 -5.91 -2.18 29.81
N ARG A 100 -6.23 -3.05 28.85
CA ARG A 100 -5.47 -4.29 28.59
C ARG A 100 -4.32 -4.04 27.64
N ILE A 101 -3.20 -4.73 27.85
CA ILE A 101 -1.99 -4.59 27.04
C ILE A 101 -2.22 -5.17 25.64
N VAL A 102 -2.02 -4.37 24.60
CA VAL A 102 -2.17 -4.76 23.19
C VAL A 102 -0.82 -4.89 22.49
N PHE A 103 0.16 -4.08 22.91
CA PHE A 103 1.49 -4.08 22.31
C PHE A 103 2.55 -3.61 23.33
N THR A 104 3.76 -4.15 23.20
CA THR A 104 4.96 -3.74 23.93
C THR A 104 6.16 -3.80 22.97
N ASN A 105 7.11 -2.86 23.09
CA ASN A 105 8.35 -2.89 22.28
C ASN A 105 9.43 -3.80 22.90
N GLU A 106 10.49 -4.10 22.15
CA GLU A 106 11.58 -4.99 22.58
C GLU A 106 12.27 -4.47 23.85
N THR A 107 12.56 -3.17 23.92
CA THR A 107 13.12 -2.53 25.11
C THR A 107 12.30 -2.81 26.38
N PHE A 108 10.96 -2.75 26.29
CA PHE A 108 10.06 -3.10 27.39
C PHE A 108 10.22 -4.56 27.83
N GLU A 109 10.30 -5.48 26.87
CA GLU A 109 10.45 -6.90 27.20
C GLU A 109 11.77 -7.18 27.89
N GLU A 110 12.86 -6.59 27.38
CA GLU A 110 14.20 -6.80 27.91
C GLU A 110 14.36 -6.26 29.33
N THR A 111 13.84 -5.06 29.61
CA THR A 111 14.06 -4.43 30.93
C THR A 111 13.15 -5.00 32.00
N LEU A 112 11.91 -5.33 31.66
CA LEU A 112 10.96 -5.90 32.62
C LEU A 112 11.05 -7.44 32.68
N ALA A 113 11.82 -8.06 31.78
CA ALA A 113 11.91 -9.50 31.61
C ALA A 113 10.53 -10.17 31.40
N LEU A 114 9.64 -9.49 30.67
CA LEU A 114 8.28 -9.91 30.36
C LEU A 114 8.07 -9.94 28.86
N LYS A 115 7.76 -11.10 28.28
CA LYS A 115 7.46 -11.20 26.84
C LYS A 115 6.07 -10.70 26.52
N SER A 116 5.89 -10.03 25.37
CA SER A 116 4.58 -9.57 24.91
C SER A 116 3.56 -10.72 24.84
N GLU A 117 4.01 -11.90 24.42
CA GLU A 117 3.20 -13.13 24.34
C GLU A 117 2.55 -13.51 25.68
N ASP A 118 3.24 -13.27 26.79
CA ASP A 118 2.78 -13.66 28.13
C ASP A 118 1.84 -12.64 28.77
N ILE A 119 1.89 -11.38 28.31
CA ILE A 119 1.17 -10.25 28.91
C ILE A 119 0.09 -9.65 28.00
N ALA A 120 0.10 -9.98 26.71
CA ALA A 120 -0.91 -9.54 25.77
C ALA A 120 -2.32 -9.94 26.22
N GLY A 121 -3.24 -8.97 26.19
CA GLY A 121 -4.62 -9.13 26.63
C GLY A 121 -4.82 -9.12 28.14
N LYS A 122 -3.76 -9.13 28.97
CA LYS A 122 -3.89 -8.97 30.43
C LYS A 122 -4.14 -7.51 30.79
N ALA A 123 -4.86 -7.29 31.88
CA ALA A 123 -5.05 -5.96 32.43
C ALA A 123 -3.69 -5.40 32.89
N CYS A 124 -3.34 -4.19 32.47
CA CYS A 124 -2.07 -3.58 32.85
C CYS A 124 -1.90 -3.48 34.38
N SER A 125 -3.00 -3.21 35.10
CA SER A 125 -3.01 -3.19 36.57
C SER A 125 -2.67 -4.53 37.22
N GLU A 126 -2.95 -5.65 36.57
CA GLU A 126 -2.61 -6.99 37.06
C GLU A 126 -1.13 -7.28 36.87
N VAL A 127 -0.56 -6.89 35.73
CA VAL A 127 0.86 -7.13 35.40
C VAL A 127 1.79 -6.29 36.26
N PHE A 128 1.43 -5.03 36.53
CA PHE A 128 2.30 -4.08 37.24
C PHE A 128 1.95 -3.87 38.71
N ALA A 129 0.80 -4.40 39.17
CA ALA A 129 0.32 -4.30 40.55
C ALA A 129 0.45 -2.89 41.18
N ASN A 130 0.29 -1.83 40.37
CA ASN A 130 0.46 -0.44 40.80
C ASN A 130 -0.89 0.31 40.73
N PRO A 131 -1.45 0.75 41.90
CA PRO A 131 -2.73 1.46 41.95
C PRO A 131 -2.74 2.80 41.22
N ASP A 132 -1.64 3.55 41.28
CA ASP A 132 -1.53 4.86 40.63
C ASP A 132 -1.47 4.70 39.10
N LEU A 133 -0.78 3.65 38.63
CA LEU A 133 -0.75 3.31 37.20
C LEU A 133 -2.14 2.90 36.70
N ALA A 134 -2.86 2.08 37.47
CA ALA A 134 -4.22 1.67 37.12
C ALA A 134 -5.18 2.87 37.03
N TYR A 135 -5.05 3.82 37.96
CA TYR A 135 -5.80 5.06 37.94
C TYR A 135 -5.44 5.94 36.73
N TRP A 136 -4.14 6.10 36.44
CA TRP A 136 -3.66 6.87 35.30
C TRP A 136 -4.17 6.30 33.98
N ILE A 137 -4.08 4.98 33.77
CA ILE A 137 -4.55 4.31 32.54
C ILE A 137 -6.04 4.52 32.35
N LYS A 138 -6.84 4.33 33.40
CA LYS A 138 -8.30 4.50 33.34
C LYS A 138 -8.71 5.94 33.00
N ASN A 139 -7.99 6.93 33.55
CA ASN A 139 -8.27 8.35 33.27
C ASN A 139 -7.79 8.78 31.88
N THR A 140 -6.68 8.20 31.39
CA THR A 140 -6.17 8.46 30.04
C THR A 140 -7.07 7.80 28.99
N SER A 141 -7.54 6.57 29.20
CA SER A 141 -8.45 5.90 28.28
C SER A 141 -9.82 6.57 28.22
N SER A 142 -10.34 7.10 29.34
CA SER A 142 -11.59 7.86 29.34
C SER A 142 -11.46 9.19 28.61
N LYS A 143 -10.33 9.90 28.75
CA LYS A 143 -10.08 11.14 28.01
C LYS A 143 -9.95 10.92 26.51
N LEU A 144 -9.33 9.83 26.07
CA LEU A 144 -9.22 9.46 24.66
C LEU A 144 -10.55 8.99 24.05
N ALA A 145 -11.52 8.60 24.87
CA ALA A 145 -12.87 8.28 24.42
C ALA A 145 -13.79 9.51 24.34
N ASP A 146 -13.49 10.56 25.13
CA ASP A 146 -14.22 11.85 25.13
C ASP A 146 -13.63 12.87 24.15
N ASP A 147 -12.30 12.93 24.00
CA ASP A 147 -11.64 13.71 22.96
C ASP A 147 -11.58 12.88 21.68
N GLU A 148 -12.49 13.17 20.75
CA GLU A 148 -12.44 12.66 19.40
C GLU A 148 -11.02 12.70 18.83
N VAL A 149 -10.76 11.69 18.02
CA VAL A 149 -9.67 11.45 17.07
C VAL A 149 -9.53 12.61 16.07
N GLU A 150 -9.43 13.86 16.53
CA GLU A 150 -9.50 15.04 15.68
C GLU A 150 -8.14 15.61 15.27
N ASN A 151 -6.99 15.11 15.76
CA ASN A 151 -5.70 15.76 15.45
C ASN A 151 -4.47 14.84 15.39
N PHE A 152 -4.48 13.78 14.57
CA PHE A 152 -3.20 13.12 14.23
C PHE A 152 -3.02 12.67 12.77
N TYR A 153 -3.98 12.97 11.87
CA TYR A 153 -3.85 12.65 10.43
C TYR A 153 -4.09 13.81 9.46
N GLU A 154 -4.34 15.04 9.94
CA GLU A 154 -4.35 16.24 9.09
C GLU A 154 -3.12 17.13 9.36
N ALA A 155 -1.98 16.70 8.84
CA ALA A 155 -0.89 17.61 8.51
C ALA A 155 -0.07 17.02 7.36
N ASP A 156 -0.39 17.52 6.15
CA ASP A 156 0.32 17.49 4.87
C ASP A 156 0.43 16.18 4.04
#